data_AF-A0A958FZF8-F1
#
_entry.id   AF-A0A958FZF8-F1
#
_cell.length_a   1.000
_cell.length_b   1.000
_cell.length_c   1.000
_cell.angle_alpha   90.00
_cell.angle_beta   90.00
_cell.angle_gamma   90.00
#
_symmetry.space_group_name_H-M   'P 1'
#
loop_
_entity.id
_entity.type
_entity.pdbx_description
1 polymer ?
#
loop_
_entity_poly.entity_id
_entity_poly.type
_entity_poly.pdbx_seq_one_letter_code
_entity_poly.pdbx_strand_id
1 'polypeptide(L)'
;MARYQTLSVDTDAKSRNRLKQATSAVPTFGTFVQSTDLRDAHSHINSGQHFDVVFISDRVGLNDATDFIKKAKEQESTQDAAFIIIAATQDEMATMVARNMIGGADGFLCEPYSVDSLTEITELAAKVKKERSDAREKAAMNVLIREACAQITKIAQLRSHDLPTMRESKKLNQMCELFHSLDGDKLEMFYEVAFSHLENAKVPPPLVKEYKGASSRVQRRMEKKAIEKLMNETDSTPDKPASA
;
A
#
# COMPACT_ATOMS: atom_id res chain seq x y z
N MET A 1 1.53 -31.28 5.93
CA MET A 1 2.20 -30.11 5.33
C MET A 1 1.46 -29.74 4.06
N ALA A 2 1.16 -28.46 3.85
CA ALA A 2 0.62 -27.99 2.57
C ALA A 2 1.67 -28.19 1.47
N ARG A 3 1.23 -28.54 0.26
CA ARG A 3 2.11 -28.69 -0.90
C ARG A 3 2.10 -27.41 -1.72
N TYR A 4 3.26 -26.96 -2.18
CA TYR A 4 3.42 -25.74 -2.96
C TYR A 4 3.00 -25.93 -4.42
N GLN A 5 2.18 -25.00 -4.93
CA GLN A 5 1.90 -24.89 -6.36
C GLN A 5 3.01 -24.09 -7.04
N THR A 6 3.60 -24.66 -8.07
CA THR A 6 4.82 -24.15 -8.69
C THR A 6 4.58 -23.84 -10.16
N LEU A 7 5.09 -22.69 -10.61
CA LEU A 7 5.17 -22.30 -12.01
C LEU A 7 6.64 -22.20 -12.41
N SER A 8 7.03 -22.75 -13.56
CA SER A 8 8.36 -22.53 -14.14
C SER A 8 8.26 -21.82 -15.47
N VAL A 9 9.03 -20.76 -15.66
CA VAL A 9 9.14 -20.02 -16.92
C VAL A 9 10.55 -20.15 -17.45
N ASP A 10 10.72 -20.94 -18.50
CA ASP A 10 12.02 -21.12 -19.15
C ASP A 10 11.75 -21.43 -20.63
N THR A 11 12.57 -20.87 -21.53
CA THR A 11 12.45 -21.10 -22.97
C THR A 11 12.95 -22.50 -23.37
N ASP A 12 13.88 -23.08 -22.61
CA ASP A 12 14.47 -24.40 -22.86
C ASP A 12 13.67 -25.54 -22.24
N ALA A 13 13.16 -26.43 -23.09
CA ALA A 13 12.41 -27.59 -22.67
C ALA A 13 13.23 -28.56 -21.80
N LYS A 14 14.54 -28.68 -22.03
CA LYS A 14 15.40 -29.57 -21.25
C LYS A 14 15.53 -29.06 -19.82
N SER A 15 15.86 -27.78 -19.65
CA SER A 15 15.89 -27.10 -18.35
C SER A 15 14.57 -27.25 -17.59
N ARG A 16 13.42 -26.94 -18.21
CA ARG A 16 12.09 -27.11 -17.59
C ARG A 16 11.85 -28.53 -17.08
N ASN A 17 12.22 -29.54 -17.87
CA ASN A 17 12.01 -30.94 -17.51
C ASN A 17 12.95 -31.39 -16.38
N ARG A 18 14.20 -30.92 -16.37
CA ARG A 18 15.13 -31.16 -15.26
C ARG A 18 14.62 -30.55 -13.96
N LEU A 19 14.15 -29.30 -13.99
CA LEU A 19 13.59 -28.66 -12.80
C LEU A 19 12.37 -29.41 -12.30
N LYS A 20 11.43 -29.77 -13.19
CA LYS A 20 10.24 -30.57 -12.83
C LYS A 20 10.62 -31.90 -12.16
N GLN A 21 11.62 -32.61 -12.71
CA GLN A 21 12.13 -33.85 -12.13
C GLN A 21 12.78 -33.60 -10.76
N ALA A 22 13.61 -32.57 -10.64
CA ALA A 22 14.25 -32.23 -9.37
C ALA A 22 13.23 -31.84 -8.29
N THR A 23 12.23 -31.02 -8.61
CA THR A 23 11.15 -30.68 -7.67
C THR A 23 10.32 -31.88 -7.26
N SER A 24 10.18 -32.91 -8.13
CA SER A 24 9.45 -34.13 -7.77
C SER A 24 10.14 -34.98 -6.70
N ALA A 25 11.45 -34.77 -6.50
CA ALA A 25 12.20 -35.41 -5.43
C ALA A 25 11.98 -34.75 -4.05
N VAL A 26 11.38 -33.56 -4.00
CA VAL A 26 11.12 -32.82 -2.76
C VAL A 26 9.62 -32.85 -2.44
N PRO A 27 9.17 -33.56 -1.39
CA PRO A 27 7.75 -33.82 -1.14
C PRO A 27 6.88 -32.58 -0.86
N THR A 28 7.49 -31.45 -0.54
CA THR A 28 6.82 -30.16 -0.28
C THR A 28 6.33 -29.49 -1.57
N PHE A 29 6.89 -29.82 -2.73
CA PHE A 29 6.32 -29.40 -4.01
C PHE A 29 5.11 -30.26 -4.37
N GLY A 30 4.03 -29.61 -4.80
CA GLY A 30 2.78 -30.24 -5.23
C GLY A 30 2.66 -30.24 -6.73
N THR A 31 1.81 -29.34 -7.24
CA THR A 31 1.55 -29.19 -8.67
C THR A 31 2.66 -28.38 -9.32
N PHE A 32 3.17 -28.84 -10.46
CA PHE A 32 4.21 -28.15 -11.23
C PHE A 32 3.70 -27.83 -12.63
N VAL A 33 3.53 -26.54 -12.92
CA VAL A 33 3.10 -26.01 -14.21
C VAL A 33 4.31 -25.46 -14.95
N GLN A 34 4.44 -25.81 -16.23
CA GLN A 34 5.52 -25.37 -17.10
C GLN A 34 5.00 -24.36 -18.10
N SER A 35 5.67 -23.23 -18.22
CA SER A 35 5.44 -22.24 -19.27
C SER A 35 6.67 -22.05 -20.14
N THR A 36 6.43 -21.89 -21.44
CA THR A 36 7.49 -21.76 -22.45
C THR A 36 8.04 -20.34 -22.56
N ASP A 37 7.27 -19.35 -22.13
CA ASP A 37 7.60 -17.93 -22.19
C ASP A 37 6.78 -17.14 -21.15
N LEU A 38 7.08 -15.85 -21.01
CA LEU A 38 6.41 -14.96 -20.04
C LEU A 38 4.93 -14.71 -20.36
N ARG A 39 4.53 -14.79 -21.64
CA ARG A 39 3.14 -14.55 -22.04
C ARG A 39 2.26 -15.72 -21.64
N ASP A 40 2.75 -16.94 -21.83
CA ASP A 40 2.11 -18.16 -21.36
C ASP A 40 2.02 -18.18 -19.83
N ALA A 41 3.11 -17.81 -19.15
CA ALA A 41 3.13 -17.68 -17.69
C ALA A 41 2.08 -16.68 -17.17
N HIS A 42 1.95 -15.51 -17.82
CA HIS A 42 0.88 -14.56 -17.50
C HIS A 42 -0.52 -15.14 -17.72
N SER A 43 -0.71 -15.96 -18.75
CA SER A 43 -2.01 -16.59 -19.02
C SER A 43 -2.41 -17.55 -17.89
N HIS A 44 -1.45 -18.30 -17.34
CA HIS A 44 -1.67 -19.13 -16.16
C HIS A 44 -2.02 -18.30 -14.92
N ILE A 45 -1.27 -17.23 -14.63
CA ILE A 45 -1.53 -16.35 -13.48
C ILE A 45 -2.93 -15.70 -13.60
N ASN A 46 -3.28 -15.22 -14.79
CA ASN A 46 -4.55 -14.55 -15.07
C ASN A 46 -5.75 -15.50 -15.09
N SER A 47 -5.53 -16.82 -15.23
CA SER A 47 -6.60 -17.81 -15.13
C SER A 47 -7.10 -18.02 -13.70
N GLY A 48 -6.51 -17.34 -12.71
CA GLY A 48 -6.85 -17.44 -11.29
C GLY A 48 -6.18 -18.62 -10.60
N GLN A 49 -5.27 -19.33 -11.27
CA GLN A 49 -4.49 -20.38 -10.64
C GLN A 49 -3.49 -19.77 -9.64
N HIS A 50 -3.54 -20.23 -8.39
CA HIS A 50 -2.64 -19.78 -7.34
C HIS A 50 -1.26 -20.45 -7.47
N PHE A 51 -0.19 -19.67 -7.32
CA PHE A 51 1.16 -20.19 -7.27
C PHE A 51 1.86 -19.69 -6.01
N ASP A 52 2.57 -20.58 -5.34
CA ASP A 52 3.38 -20.27 -4.16
C ASP A 52 4.85 -20.02 -4.54
N VAL A 53 5.33 -20.68 -5.60
CA VAL A 53 6.71 -20.55 -6.09
C VAL A 53 6.70 -20.35 -7.61
N VAL A 54 7.41 -19.34 -8.08
CA VAL A 54 7.56 -19.04 -9.50
C VAL A 54 9.05 -19.03 -9.84
N PHE A 55 9.49 -20.06 -10.56
CA PHE A 55 10.84 -20.14 -11.09
C PHE A 55 10.92 -19.44 -12.46
N ILE A 56 11.91 -18.57 -12.65
CA ILE A 56 12.10 -17.81 -13.89
C ILE A 56 13.54 -17.96 -14.35
N SER A 57 13.73 -18.50 -15.55
CA SER A 57 15.05 -18.67 -16.16
C SER A 57 15.67 -17.33 -16.54
N ASP A 58 16.97 -17.17 -16.25
CA ASP A 58 17.78 -16.03 -16.70
C ASP A 58 17.78 -15.84 -18.22
N ARG A 59 17.61 -16.92 -18.98
CA ARG A 59 17.55 -16.96 -20.45
C ARG A 59 16.43 -16.12 -21.05
N VAL A 60 15.40 -15.83 -20.26
CA VAL A 60 14.28 -14.97 -20.67
C VAL A 60 14.72 -13.50 -20.77
N GLY A 61 15.82 -13.13 -20.12
CA GLY A 61 16.30 -11.75 -20.03
C GLY A 61 15.94 -11.13 -18.69
N LEU A 62 16.92 -10.47 -18.08
CA LEU A 62 16.81 -9.94 -16.72
C LEU A 62 15.73 -8.88 -16.56
N ASN A 63 15.66 -7.97 -17.53
CA ASN A 63 14.72 -6.85 -17.51
C ASN A 63 13.29 -7.38 -17.70
N ASP A 64 13.11 -8.32 -18.62
CA ASP A 64 11.81 -8.93 -18.88
C ASP A 64 11.32 -9.76 -17.67
N ALA A 65 12.23 -10.49 -17.02
CA ALA A 65 11.93 -11.20 -15.77
C ALA A 65 11.53 -10.22 -14.65
N THR A 66 12.26 -9.11 -14.50
CA THR A 66 11.96 -8.07 -13.50
C THR A 66 10.58 -7.45 -13.74
N ASP A 67 10.26 -7.08 -14.98
CA ASP A 67 8.98 -6.50 -15.34
C ASP A 67 7.83 -7.50 -15.16
N PHE A 68 8.08 -8.77 -15.48
CA PHE A 68 7.15 -9.86 -15.19
C PHE A 68 6.88 -10.01 -13.70
N ILE A 69 7.93 -10.06 -12.86
CA ILE A 69 7.79 -10.19 -11.39
C ILE A 69 6.95 -9.04 -10.83
N LYS A 70 7.23 -7.80 -11.25
CA LYS A 70 6.46 -6.63 -10.80
C LYS A 70 4.96 -6.78 -11.12
N LYS A 71 4.63 -7.13 -12.37
CA LYS A 71 3.24 -7.33 -12.80
C LYS A 71 2.59 -8.53 -12.10
N ALA A 72 3.32 -9.62 -11.90
CA ALA A 72 2.82 -10.82 -11.22
C ALA A 72 2.53 -10.55 -9.73
N LYS A 73 3.34 -9.73 -9.06
CA LYS A 73 3.11 -9.35 -7.66
C LYS A 73 1.85 -8.50 -7.44
N GLU A 74 1.34 -7.85 -8.48
CA GLU A 74 0.07 -7.12 -8.44
C GLU A 74 -1.16 -8.04 -8.53
N GLN A 75 -0.98 -9.30 -8.93
CA GLN A 75 -2.08 -10.25 -9.09
C GLN A 75 -2.36 -11.00 -7.78
N GLU A 76 -3.64 -11.15 -7.42
CA GLU A 76 -4.04 -11.82 -6.17
C GLU A 76 -3.52 -13.26 -6.07
N SER A 77 -3.46 -13.95 -7.21
CA SER A 77 -3.02 -15.34 -7.33
C SER A 77 -1.52 -15.54 -7.06
N THR A 78 -0.70 -14.48 -7.17
CA THR A 78 0.78 -14.57 -7.05
C THR A 78 1.42 -13.49 -6.18
N GLN A 79 0.63 -12.60 -5.56
CA GLN A 79 1.14 -11.55 -4.67
C GLN A 79 1.99 -12.09 -3.51
N ASP A 80 1.69 -13.29 -3.02
CA ASP A 80 2.43 -13.96 -1.93
C ASP A 80 3.45 -14.99 -2.40
N ALA A 81 3.61 -15.15 -3.73
CA ALA A 81 4.51 -16.15 -4.29
C ALA A 81 5.98 -15.75 -4.10
N ALA A 82 6.85 -16.73 -3.87
CA ALA A 82 8.29 -16.53 -3.97
C ALA A 82 8.74 -16.60 -5.43
N PHE A 83 9.40 -15.55 -5.91
CA PHE A 83 9.94 -15.46 -7.26
C PHE A 83 11.43 -15.79 -7.24
N ILE A 84 11.79 -16.90 -7.88
CA ILE A 84 13.15 -17.46 -7.87
C ILE A 84 13.75 -17.36 -9.26
N ILE A 85 14.89 -16.70 -9.39
CA ILE A 85 15.61 -16.65 -10.67
C ILE A 85 16.51 -17.90 -10.78
N ILE A 86 16.40 -18.62 -11.89
CA ILE A 86 17.28 -19.73 -12.22
C ILE A 86 18.48 -19.19 -13.00
N ALA A 87 19.68 -19.46 -12.53
CA ALA A 87 20.93 -19.16 -13.22
C ALA A 87 21.60 -20.43 -13.73
N ALA A 88 22.24 -20.36 -14.91
CA ALA A 88 22.93 -21.50 -15.49
C ALA A 88 24.20 -21.90 -14.71
N THR A 89 24.92 -20.93 -14.13
CA THR A 89 26.16 -21.16 -13.40
C THR A 89 26.25 -20.36 -12.10
N GLN A 90 27.08 -20.80 -11.16
CA GLN A 90 27.35 -20.06 -9.91
C GLN A 90 28.16 -18.78 -10.14
N ASP A 91 29.01 -18.74 -11.17
CA ASP A 91 29.83 -17.55 -11.47
C ASP A 91 28.97 -16.37 -11.94
N GLU A 92 27.86 -16.65 -12.61
CA GLU A 92 26.86 -15.63 -13.02
C GLU A 92 26.04 -15.12 -11.84
N MET A 93 25.93 -15.90 -10.76
CA MET A 93 25.08 -15.61 -9.60
C MET A 93 25.49 -14.32 -8.89
N ALA A 94 26.79 -14.09 -8.62
CA ALA A 94 27.21 -12.93 -7.82
C ALA A 94 26.85 -11.58 -8.45
N THR A 95 27.00 -11.46 -9.77
CA THR A 95 26.67 -10.23 -10.51
C THR A 95 25.15 -10.10 -10.72
N MET A 96 24.45 -11.23 -10.87
CA MET A 96 23.00 -11.27 -11.05
C MET A 96 22.24 -10.99 -9.73
N VAL A 97 22.73 -11.47 -8.59
CA VAL A 97 22.09 -11.28 -7.27
C VAL A 97 21.86 -9.81 -6.99
N ALA A 98 22.88 -8.96 -7.16
CA ALA A 98 22.76 -7.54 -6.88
C ALA A 98 21.72 -6.84 -7.78
N ARG A 99 21.64 -7.20 -9.07
CA ARG A 99 20.69 -6.60 -10.03
C ARG A 99 19.27 -7.11 -9.84
N ASN A 100 19.11 -8.39 -9.48
CA ASN A 100 17.80 -9.04 -9.40
C ASN A 100 17.10 -8.88 -8.06
N MET A 101 17.86 -8.73 -6.96
CA MET A 101 17.25 -8.34 -5.70
C MET A 101 16.58 -6.96 -5.84
N ILE A 102 17.17 -6.06 -6.62
CA ILE A 102 16.53 -4.77 -6.98
C ILE A 102 15.29 -4.99 -7.87
N GLY A 103 15.32 -6.00 -8.74
CA GLY A 103 14.21 -6.40 -9.59
C GLY A 103 13.02 -7.05 -8.86
N GLY A 104 13.17 -7.32 -7.56
CA GLY A 104 12.12 -7.93 -6.73
C GLY A 104 12.10 -9.46 -6.76
N ALA A 105 13.17 -10.12 -7.22
CA ALA A 105 13.33 -11.55 -6.98
C ALA A 105 13.56 -11.83 -5.48
N ASP A 106 13.00 -12.92 -4.97
CA ASP A 106 13.11 -13.33 -3.58
C ASP A 106 14.32 -14.25 -3.34
N GLY A 107 14.77 -14.97 -4.37
CA GLY A 107 15.91 -15.87 -4.28
C GLY A 107 16.46 -16.30 -5.64
N PHE A 108 17.51 -17.13 -5.58
CA PHE A 108 18.22 -17.65 -6.74
C PHE A 108 18.40 -19.15 -6.61
N LEU A 109 18.42 -19.83 -7.75
CA LEU A 109 18.72 -21.24 -7.85
C LEU A 109 19.67 -21.47 -9.02
N CYS A 110 20.81 -22.12 -8.78
CA CYS A 110 21.77 -22.43 -9.84
C CYS A 110 21.59 -23.87 -10.34
N GLU A 111 21.83 -24.09 -11.64
CA GLU A 111 22.03 -25.43 -12.17
C GLU A 111 23.45 -25.95 -11.85
N PRO A 112 23.63 -27.24 -11.52
CA PRO A 112 22.60 -28.27 -11.31
C PRO A 112 21.89 -28.17 -9.96
N TYR A 113 20.61 -28.56 -9.92
CA TYR A 113 19.78 -28.46 -8.72
C TYR A 113 20.09 -29.56 -7.70
N SER A 114 20.34 -29.15 -6.45
CA SER A 114 20.39 -30.08 -5.31
C SER A 114 19.02 -30.15 -4.61
N VAL A 115 18.75 -31.28 -3.95
CA VAL A 115 17.55 -31.45 -3.10
C VAL A 115 17.56 -30.44 -1.95
N ASP A 116 18.74 -30.17 -1.39
CA ASP A 116 18.91 -29.23 -0.27
C ASP A 116 18.56 -27.80 -0.70
N SER A 117 19.10 -27.35 -1.84
CA SER A 117 18.77 -26.02 -2.39
C SER A 117 17.28 -25.88 -2.69
N LEU A 118 16.64 -26.92 -3.22
CA LEU A 118 15.19 -26.90 -3.45
C LEU A 118 14.39 -26.88 -2.15
N THR A 119 14.87 -27.53 -1.09
CA THR A 119 14.27 -27.48 0.24
C THR A 119 14.37 -26.07 0.84
N GLU A 120 15.53 -25.43 0.74
CA GLU A 120 15.75 -24.04 1.14
C GLU A 120 14.79 -23.08 0.42
N ILE A 121 14.55 -23.28 -0.89
CA ILE A 121 13.57 -22.49 -1.63
C ILE A 121 12.16 -22.64 -1.06
N THR A 122 11.77 -23.84 -0.59
CA THR A 122 10.45 -24.03 0.01
C THR A 122 10.30 -23.38 1.39
N GLU A 123 11.39 -23.31 2.15
CA GLU A 123 11.43 -22.57 3.42
C GLU A 123 11.38 -21.05 3.17
N LEU A 124 12.12 -20.57 2.18
CA LEU A 124 12.06 -19.19 1.72
C LEU A 124 10.63 -18.82 1.27
N ALA A 125 9.98 -19.69 0.51
CA ALA A 125 8.60 -19.48 0.07
C ALA A 125 7.62 -19.37 1.26
N ALA A 126 7.78 -20.22 2.28
CA ALA A 126 6.99 -20.12 3.51
C ALA A 126 7.16 -18.76 4.19
N LYS A 127 8.43 -18.32 4.29
CA LYS A 127 8.79 -17.05 4.93
C LYS A 127 8.24 -15.85 4.16
N VAL A 128 8.43 -15.81 2.84
CA VAL A 128 7.92 -14.73 1.97
C VAL A 128 6.41 -14.65 2.03
N LYS A 129 5.71 -15.80 1.96
CA LYS A 129 4.25 -15.86 2.06
C LYS A 129 3.76 -15.29 3.39
N LYS A 130 4.42 -15.65 4.50
CA LYS A 130 4.10 -15.13 5.82
C LYS A 130 4.34 -13.61 5.90
N GLU A 131 5.54 -13.15 5.55
CA GLU A 131 5.91 -11.73 5.63
C GLU A 131 4.98 -10.84 4.80
N ARG A 132 4.60 -11.28 3.59
CA ARG A 132 3.67 -10.53 2.73
C ARG A 132 2.24 -10.59 3.23
N SER A 133 1.80 -11.71 3.81
CA SER A 133 0.52 -11.78 4.50
C SER A 133 0.47 -10.79 5.67
N ASP A 134 1.47 -10.81 6.54
CA ASP A 134 1.56 -9.94 7.71
C ASP A 134 1.60 -8.46 7.31
N ALA A 135 2.37 -8.13 6.26
CA ALA A 135 2.44 -6.77 5.73
C ALA A 135 1.07 -6.27 5.20
N ARG A 136 0.29 -7.14 4.54
CA ARG A 136 -1.05 -6.80 4.05
C ARG A 136 -2.06 -6.66 5.19
N GLU A 137 -2.02 -7.57 6.17
CA GLU A 137 -2.84 -7.43 7.38
C GLU A 137 -2.55 -6.11 8.09
N LYS A 138 -1.26 -5.75 8.22
CA LYS A 138 -0.84 -4.47 8.79
C LYS A 138 -1.31 -3.28 7.97
N ALA A 139 -1.26 -3.36 6.63
CA ALA A 139 -1.77 -2.31 5.75
C ALA A 139 -3.30 -2.15 5.89
N ALA A 140 -4.05 -3.24 5.97
CA ALA A 140 -5.49 -3.21 6.19
C ALA A 140 -5.83 -2.61 7.57
N MET A 141 -5.08 -2.99 8.61
CA MET A 141 -5.20 -2.42 9.95
C MET A 141 -4.94 -0.91 9.97
N ASN A 142 -3.91 -0.45 9.26
CA ASN A 142 -3.62 0.98 9.06
C ASN A 142 -4.81 1.73 8.44
N VAL A 143 -5.45 1.16 7.42
CA VAL A 143 -6.63 1.77 6.78
C VAL A 143 -7.78 1.91 7.79
N LEU A 144 -8.08 0.85 8.55
CA LEU A 144 -9.15 0.84 9.54
C LEU A 144 -8.91 1.86 10.67
N ILE A 145 -7.70 1.88 11.23
CA ILE A 145 -7.33 2.81 12.31
C ILE A 145 -7.39 4.25 11.80
N ARG A 146 -6.87 4.52 10.59
CA ARG A 146 -6.96 5.85 9.98
C ARG A 146 -8.41 6.30 9.80
N GLU A 147 -9.30 5.41 9.39
CA GLU A 147 -10.72 5.72 9.26
C GLU A 147 -11.37 5.99 10.62
N ALA A 148 -11.05 5.19 11.65
CA ALA A 148 -11.52 5.41 13.02
C ALA A 148 -11.05 6.77 13.57
N CYS A 149 -9.78 7.15 13.36
CA CYS A 149 -9.26 8.46 13.76
C CYS A 149 -9.98 9.62 13.05
N ALA A 150 -10.23 9.48 11.74
CA ALA A 150 -10.99 10.47 10.98
C ALA A 150 -12.43 10.59 11.51
N GLN A 151 -13.03 9.47 11.88
CA GLN A 151 -14.38 9.41 12.44
C GLN A 151 -14.47 10.06 13.83
N ILE A 152 -13.50 9.82 14.71
CA ILE A 152 -13.37 10.48 16.01
C ILE A 152 -13.22 12.00 15.83
N THR A 153 -12.35 12.41 14.91
CA THR A 153 -12.14 13.83 14.58
C THR A 153 -13.45 14.49 14.13
N LYS A 154 -14.20 13.83 13.25
CA LYS A 154 -15.49 14.32 12.76
C LYS A 154 -16.53 14.45 13.88
N ILE A 155 -16.59 13.47 14.79
CA ILE A 155 -17.50 13.53 15.95
C ILE A 155 -17.13 14.70 16.87
N ALA A 156 -15.83 14.87 17.18
CA ALA A 156 -15.35 15.96 18.01
C ALA A 156 -15.72 17.34 17.42
N GLN A 157 -15.52 17.50 16.11
CA GLN A 157 -15.88 18.71 15.38
C GLN A 157 -17.39 18.98 15.33
N LEU A 158 -18.23 17.95 15.14
CA LEU A 158 -19.68 18.13 15.19
C LEU A 158 -20.15 18.53 16.59
N ARG A 159 -19.57 17.92 17.64
CA ARG A 159 -19.88 18.27 19.03
C ARG A 159 -19.48 19.70 19.37
N SER A 160 -18.35 20.21 18.88
CA SER A 160 -17.94 21.60 19.13
C SER A 160 -18.86 22.65 18.49
N HIS A 161 -19.77 22.24 17.60
CA HIS A 161 -20.75 23.10 16.94
C HIS A 161 -22.20 22.74 17.33
N ASP A 162 -22.39 21.96 18.40
CA ASP A 162 -23.71 21.50 18.86
C ASP A 162 -24.53 20.78 17.77
N LEU A 163 -23.86 20.11 16.83
CA LEU A 163 -24.48 19.35 15.75
C LEU A 163 -24.72 17.88 16.15
N PRO A 164 -25.74 17.22 15.57
CA PRO A 164 -26.07 15.84 15.91
C PRO A 164 -24.97 14.85 15.48
N THR A 165 -24.52 14.00 16.42
CA THR A 165 -23.42 13.04 16.20
C THR A 165 -23.85 11.57 16.12
N MET A 166 -25.16 11.29 16.24
CA MET A 166 -25.67 9.92 16.42
C MET A 166 -25.26 8.97 15.28
N ARG A 167 -25.39 9.40 14.02
CA ARG A 167 -25.01 8.60 12.84
C ARG A 167 -23.51 8.29 12.84
N GLU A 168 -22.69 9.30 13.11
CA GLU A 168 -21.23 9.18 13.10
C GLU A 168 -20.74 8.30 14.26
N SER A 169 -21.38 8.40 15.43
CA SER A 169 -21.08 7.57 16.59
C SER A 169 -21.44 6.10 16.35
N LYS A 170 -22.57 5.84 15.67
CA LYS A 170 -22.94 4.48 15.27
C LYS A 170 -21.89 3.86 14.34
N LYS A 171 -21.38 4.61 13.35
CA LYS A 171 -20.31 4.16 12.46
C LYS A 171 -19.01 3.86 13.23
N LEU A 172 -18.63 4.73 14.18
CA LEU A 172 -17.46 4.50 15.02
C LEU A 172 -17.61 3.24 15.88
N ASN A 173 -18.78 3.02 16.50
CA ASN A 173 -19.02 1.82 17.30
C ASN A 173 -18.89 0.53 16.49
N GLN A 174 -19.38 0.51 15.25
CA GLN A 174 -19.20 -0.63 14.34
C GLN A 174 -17.72 -0.92 14.04
N MET A 175 -16.90 0.13 13.89
CA MET A 175 -15.44 -0.03 13.74
C MET A 175 -14.81 -0.57 15.02
N CYS A 176 -15.24 -0.05 16.18
CA CYS A 176 -14.75 -0.52 17.47
C CYS A 176 -15.08 -1.99 17.72
N GLU A 177 -16.28 -2.46 17.34
CA GLU A 177 -16.65 -3.88 17.46
C GLU A 177 -15.66 -4.80 16.72
N LEU A 178 -15.18 -4.39 15.54
CA LEU A 178 -14.13 -5.13 14.82
C LEU A 178 -12.84 -5.19 15.64
N PHE A 179 -12.42 -4.09 16.26
CA PHE A 179 -11.21 -4.07 17.10
C PHE A 179 -11.35 -4.92 18.36
N HIS A 180 -12.55 -5.03 18.95
CA HIS A 180 -12.78 -5.88 20.12
C HIS A 180 -12.73 -7.37 19.79
N SER A 181 -12.88 -7.74 18.52
CA SER A 181 -12.79 -9.12 18.07
C SER A 181 -11.35 -9.58 17.78
N LEU A 182 -10.36 -8.69 17.88
CA LEU A 182 -8.96 -9.01 17.62
C LEU A 182 -8.32 -9.73 18.81
N ASP A 183 -7.56 -10.78 18.53
CA ASP A 183 -6.82 -11.59 19.50
C ASP A 183 -5.37 -11.88 19.03
N GLY A 184 -4.53 -12.30 19.98
CA GLY A 184 -3.14 -12.72 19.72
C GLY A 184 -2.31 -11.70 18.92
N ASP A 185 -1.62 -12.20 17.90
CA ASP A 185 -0.72 -11.43 17.01
C ASP A 185 -1.43 -10.23 16.35
N LYS A 186 -2.73 -10.33 16.07
CA LYS A 186 -3.51 -9.26 15.43
C LYS A 186 -3.77 -8.10 16.37
N LEU A 187 -3.92 -8.38 17.67
CA LEU A 187 -4.09 -7.35 18.69
C LEU A 187 -2.78 -6.58 18.90
N GLU A 188 -1.64 -7.27 18.90
CA GLU A 188 -0.32 -6.64 18.96
C GLU A 188 -0.08 -5.72 17.75
N MET A 189 -0.38 -6.20 16.55
CA MET A 189 -0.31 -5.41 15.31
C MET A 189 -1.23 -4.18 15.37
N PHE A 190 -2.45 -4.33 15.93
CA PHE A 190 -3.35 -3.19 16.15
C PHE A 190 -2.71 -2.13 17.04
N TYR A 191 -2.13 -2.51 18.18
CA TYR A 191 -1.51 -1.55 19.09
C TYR A 191 -0.33 -0.84 18.45
N GLU A 192 0.55 -1.57 17.75
CA GLU A 192 1.69 -0.98 17.05
C GLU A 192 1.24 0.11 16.06
N VAL A 193 0.23 -0.18 15.25
CA VAL A 193 -0.31 0.75 14.27
C VAL A 193 -1.04 1.92 14.93
N ALA A 194 -1.82 1.64 15.97
CA ALA A 194 -2.58 2.67 16.70
C ALA A 194 -1.65 3.68 17.38
N PHE A 195 -0.58 3.21 18.03
CA PHE A 195 0.42 4.08 18.64
C PHE A 195 1.10 4.97 17.62
N SER A 196 1.54 4.40 16.48
CA SER A 196 2.13 5.19 15.40
C SER A 196 1.20 6.29 14.89
N HIS A 197 -0.10 5.99 14.73
CA HIS A 197 -1.09 7.00 14.34
C HIS A 197 -1.32 8.08 15.40
N LEU A 198 -1.32 7.72 16.69
CA LEU A 198 -1.49 8.65 17.79
C LEU A 198 -0.28 9.58 17.95
N GLU A 199 0.94 9.05 17.88
CA GLU A 199 2.18 9.84 17.98
C GLU A 199 2.31 10.87 16.85
N ASN A 200 1.87 10.49 15.64
CA ASN A 200 1.95 11.35 14.46
C ASN A 200 0.68 12.18 14.22
N ALA A 201 -0.32 12.10 15.10
CA ALA A 201 -1.57 12.81 14.94
C ALA A 201 -1.36 14.33 15.07
N LYS A 202 -1.72 15.07 14.03
CA LYS A 202 -1.78 16.53 14.08
C LYS A 202 -3.15 16.98 14.54
N VAL A 203 -3.19 18.06 15.33
CA VAL A 203 -4.46 18.68 15.72
C VAL A 203 -5.20 19.12 14.44
N PRO A 204 -6.44 18.63 14.22
CA PRO A 204 -7.18 18.96 13.01
C PRO A 204 -7.51 20.45 12.97
N PRO A 205 -7.50 21.09 11.78
CA PRO A 205 -7.88 22.49 11.65
C PRO A 205 -9.37 22.67 12.01
N PRO A 206 -9.76 23.83 12.58
CA PRO A 206 -11.16 24.11 12.88
C PRO A 206 -12.01 24.14 11.61
N LEU A 207 -13.22 23.58 11.65
CA LEU A 207 -14.18 23.54 10.53
C LEU A 207 -14.62 24.94 10.09
N VAL A 208 -14.76 25.84 11.07
CA VAL A 208 -15.09 27.24 10.85
C VAL A 208 -13.82 28.04 11.12
N LYS A 209 -13.27 28.68 10.09
CA LYS A 209 -12.31 29.76 10.32
C LYS A 209 -13.03 30.78 11.19
N GLU A 210 -12.56 31.02 12.42
CA GLU A 210 -13.03 32.14 13.22
C GLU A 210 -13.12 33.37 12.33
N TYR A 211 -14.33 33.88 12.15
CA TYR A 211 -14.54 35.12 11.43
C TYR A 211 -13.93 36.23 12.28
N LYS A 212 -12.68 36.60 12.00
CA LYS A 212 -11.95 37.67 12.71
C LYS A 212 -12.44 39.08 12.35
N GLY A 213 -13.71 39.21 11.96
CA GLY A 213 -14.30 40.46 11.48
C GLY A 213 -14.13 40.68 9.98
N ALA A 214 -14.51 41.88 9.54
CA ALA A 214 -14.42 42.28 8.13
C ALA A 214 -12.97 42.19 7.64
N SER A 215 -12.78 41.65 6.43
CA SER A 215 -11.47 41.66 5.75
C SER A 215 -10.87 43.07 5.82
N SER A 216 -9.56 43.19 6.05
CA SER A 216 -8.84 44.46 6.11
C SER A 216 -9.06 45.33 4.85
N ARG A 217 -9.43 44.70 3.72
CA ARG A 217 -9.83 45.38 2.48
C ARG A 217 -11.22 46.00 2.56
N VAL A 218 -12.16 45.36 3.27
CA VAL A 218 -13.52 45.85 3.55
C VAL A 218 -13.47 46.94 4.62
N GLN A 219 -12.64 46.78 5.65
CA GLN A 219 -12.44 47.79 6.70
C GLN A 219 -11.89 49.10 6.10
N ARG A 220 -10.86 49.02 5.25
CA ARG A 220 -10.35 50.18 4.50
C ARG A 220 -11.39 50.83 3.57
N ARG A 221 -12.27 50.03 2.96
CA ARG A 221 -13.36 50.56 2.10
C ARG A 221 -14.42 51.30 2.91
N MET A 222 -14.74 50.80 4.11
CA MET A 222 -15.68 51.43 5.04
C MET A 222 -15.10 52.72 5.61
N GLU A 223 -13.83 52.71 6.02
CA GLU A 223 -13.10 53.91 6.47
C GLU A 223 -13.07 54.98 5.38
N LYS A 224 -12.75 54.59 4.13
CA LYS A 224 -12.72 55.52 3.00
C LYS A 224 -14.09 56.14 2.71
N LYS A 225 -15.17 55.35 2.77
CA LYS A 225 -16.54 55.85 2.62
C LYS A 225 -16.99 56.74 3.79
N ALA A 226 -16.54 56.48 5.01
CA ALA A 226 -16.83 57.32 6.17
C ALA A 226 -16.14 58.68 6.06
N ILE A 227 -14.88 58.69 5.61
CA ILE A 227 -14.12 59.93 5.34
C ILE A 227 -14.77 60.73 4.22
N GLU A 228 -15.15 60.11 3.09
CA GLU A 228 -15.85 60.80 2.00
C GLU A 228 -17.19 61.41 2.42
N LYS A 229 -17.92 60.78 3.34
CA LYS A 229 -19.16 61.35 3.91
C LYS A 229 -18.88 62.56 4.80
N LEU A 230 -17.87 62.48 5.65
CA LEU A 230 -17.48 63.60 6.53
C LEU A 230 -17.01 64.82 5.72
N MET A 231 -16.26 64.61 4.63
CA MET A 231 -15.81 65.70 3.76
C MET A 231 -16.98 66.38 3.03
N ASN A 232 -17.98 65.61 2.57
CA ASN A 232 -19.18 66.16 1.94
C ASN A 232 -20.10 66.92 2.91
N GLU A 233 -20.07 66.60 4.21
CA GLU A 233 -20.83 67.34 5.23
C GLU A 233 -20.18 68.69 5.55
N THR A 234 -18.85 68.79 5.53
CA THR A 234 -18.12 70.06 5.75
C THR A 234 -18.20 71.05 4.59
N ASP A 235 -18.42 70.61 3.35
CA ASP A 235 -18.50 71.49 2.17
C ASP A 235 -19.93 72.04 1.91
N SER A 236 -20.92 71.69 2.74
CA SER A 236 -22.33 72.04 2.53
C SER A 236 -22.87 73.17 3.44
N THR A 237 -22.00 74.05 3.94
CA THR A 237 -22.42 75.33 4.53
C THR A 237 -21.99 76.53 3.66
N PRO A 238 -22.85 77.06 2.78
CA PRO A 238 -22.71 78.41 2.28
C PRO A 238 -23.39 79.41 3.23
N ASP A 239 -22.58 80.31 3.77
CA ASP A 239 -22.96 81.58 4.38
C ASP A 239 -24.07 82.28 3.59
N LYS A 240 -25.20 82.56 4.24
CA LYS A 240 -26.12 83.62 3.82
C LYS A 240 -25.61 84.93 4.42
N PRO A 241 -25.11 85.90 3.64
CA PRO A 241 -24.97 87.25 4.13
C PRO A 241 -26.36 87.91 4.21
N ALA A 242 -26.65 88.49 5.37
CA ALA A 242 -27.78 89.37 5.58
C ALA A 242 -27.47 90.77 5.01
N SER A 243 -28.37 91.28 4.17
CA SER A 243 -28.54 92.71 3.88
C SER A 243 -30.04 92.93 3.67
N ALA A 244 -30.75 93.52 4.63
CA ALA A 244 -30.89 94.97 4.86
C ALA A 244 -31.80 95.60 3.80
#